data_AF-A0AAN7YD87-F1
#
_entry.id   AF-A0AAN7YD87-F1
#
_cell.length_a   1.000
_cell.length_b   1.000
_cell.length_c   1.000
_cell.angle_alpha   90.00
_cell.angle_beta   90.00
_cell.angle_gamma   90.00
#
_symmetry.space_group_name_H-M   'P 1'
#
loop_
_entity.id
_entity.type
_entity.pdbx_description
1 polymer ?
#
loop_
_entity_poly.entity_id
_entity_poly.type
_entity_poly.pdbx_seq_one_letter_code
_entity_poly.pdbx_strand_id
1 'polypeptide(L)'
;MNSTTNLYLNSTAARGPPPWYQFPVCAVAPYGFIFYFGVKVFNLAVGTPCNVLVLWQIATRKSDASTSDIFIFNLAVMDAFFCLMTPIEMVNRLLLDDGRIWYFQRFAYGIKDVAPLFLVCICLDRYVAVVHPILFTGIRDNKIRIGISAVVWGLILAYALTKSTLGVMSVNEVFSGVILFAFAVMVFCNISVIWVLRRSVAGKEEMHPVKRKAFKMVLIILVIIVANYLPPVALMPFVSYYTFVAFRCQISISVFSIMDLSCSMEPLLYITKMDRVEGRCCGRCFSRKQDDDVKV
;
A
#
# COMPACT_ATOMS: atom_id res chain seq x y z
N MET A 1 -34.45 -49.93 37.43
CA MET A 1 -33.03 -49.73 37.74
C MET A 1 -32.26 -49.92 36.44
N ASN A 2 -31.59 -48.97 35.77
CA ASN A 2 -31.31 -47.54 35.90
C ASN A 2 -31.13 -47.06 34.43
N SER A 3 -31.79 -46.03 33.90
CA SER A 3 -31.61 -44.58 34.14
C SER A 3 -30.18 -44.08 34.00
N THR A 4 -29.90 -43.39 32.88
CA THR A 4 -28.99 -42.23 32.69
C THR A 4 -28.98 -41.95 31.17
N THR A 5 -30.01 -41.34 30.58
CA THR A 5 -30.35 -39.91 30.59
C THR A 5 -29.17 -38.99 30.27
N ASN A 6 -29.12 -38.58 29.01
CA ASN A 6 -28.38 -37.44 28.47
C ASN A 6 -28.46 -36.22 29.39
N LEU A 7 -27.32 -35.72 29.86
CA LEU A 7 -27.20 -34.43 30.52
C LEU A 7 -25.76 -33.89 30.38
N TYR A 8 -25.42 -33.50 29.15
CA TYR A 8 -24.43 -32.43 28.91
C TYR A 8 -25.17 -31.24 28.30
N LEU A 9 -26.15 -30.73 29.05
CA LEU A 9 -26.68 -29.38 28.87
C LEU A 9 -26.21 -28.59 30.08
N ASN A 10 -25.04 -27.97 29.98
CA ASN A 10 -24.69 -26.86 30.86
C ASN A 10 -24.47 -25.62 29.99
N SER A 11 -25.55 -24.87 29.90
CA SER A 11 -25.67 -23.52 29.38
C SER A 11 -24.69 -22.57 30.06
N THR A 12 -23.67 -22.15 29.33
CA THR A 12 -23.07 -20.80 29.44
C THR A 12 -22.51 -20.39 28.09
N ALA A 13 -23.37 -19.85 27.21
CA ALA A 13 -23.04 -18.75 26.30
C ALA A 13 -24.22 -18.50 25.35
N ALA A 14 -25.26 -17.83 25.83
CA ALA A 14 -26.04 -16.96 24.96
C ALA A 14 -25.15 -15.77 24.57
N ARG A 15 -24.28 -15.98 23.57
CA ARG A 15 -23.72 -14.93 22.73
C ARG A 15 -23.81 -15.47 21.32
N GLY A 16 -24.69 -14.90 20.51
CA GLY A 16 -24.65 -15.14 19.06
C GLY A 16 -23.21 -14.95 18.56
N PRO A 17 -22.82 -15.61 17.45
CA PRO A 17 -21.49 -15.44 16.91
C PRO A 17 -21.23 -13.95 16.74
N PRO A 18 -20.08 -13.45 17.21
CA PRO A 18 -19.87 -12.03 17.15
C PRO A 18 -19.92 -11.53 15.70
N PRO A 19 -20.55 -10.37 15.45
CA PRO A 19 -20.81 -9.88 14.09
C PRO A 19 -19.52 -9.50 13.35
N TRP A 20 -18.35 -9.60 14.00
CA TRP A 20 -17.06 -9.27 13.44
C TRP A 20 -16.34 -10.42 12.74
N TYR A 21 -16.76 -11.68 12.90
CA TYR A 21 -16.12 -12.82 12.22
C TYR A 21 -16.90 -13.26 10.99
N GLN A 22 -16.21 -13.46 9.86
CA GLN A 22 -16.83 -14.07 8.66
C GLN A 22 -17.09 -15.57 8.87
N PHE A 23 -16.23 -16.23 9.65
CA PHE A 23 -16.38 -17.62 10.02
C PHE A 23 -16.50 -17.72 11.54
N PRO A 24 -17.57 -18.31 12.09
CA PRO A 24 -17.76 -18.42 13.55
C PRO A 24 -16.61 -19.14 14.25
N VAL A 25 -15.96 -20.10 13.57
CA VAL A 25 -14.79 -20.83 14.06
C VAL A 25 -13.58 -19.93 14.34
N CYS A 26 -13.52 -18.72 13.77
CA CYS A 26 -12.45 -17.76 14.04
C CYS A 26 -12.57 -17.10 15.42
N ALA A 27 -13.66 -17.32 16.17
CA ALA A 27 -13.83 -16.76 17.51
C ALA A 27 -12.73 -17.18 18.49
N VAL A 28 -12.06 -18.31 18.23
CA VAL A 28 -10.94 -18.80 19.04
C VAL A 28 -9.65 -18.00 18.84
N ALA A 29 -9.55 -17.18 17.79
CA ALA A 29 -8.36 -16.39 17.44
C ALA A 29 -8.69 -14.90 17.25
N PRO A 30 -9.09 -14.18 18.32
CA PRO A 30 -9.56 -12.80 18.23
C PRO A 30 -8.49 -11.79 17.82
N TYR A 31 -7.23 -12.04 18.17
CA TYR A 31 -6.14 -11.05 18.04
C TYR A 31 -5.85 -10.66 16.58
N GLY A 32 -5.97 -11.60 15.63
CA GLY A 32 -5.80 -11.30 14.20
C GLY A 32 -6.84 -10.31 13.70
N PHE A 33 -8.10 -10.47 14.13
CA PHE A 33 -9.18 -9.56 13.78
C PHE A 33 -9.05 -8.20 14.47
N ILE A 34 -8.66 -8.17 15.76
CA ILE A 34 -8.41 -6.91 16.47
C ILE A 34 -7.34 -6.09 15.74
N PHE A 35 -6.23 -6.73 15.35
CA PHE A 35 -5.18 -6.07 14.60
C PHE A 35 -5.68 -5.56 13.24
N TYR A 36 -6.43 -6.39 12.51
CA TYR A 36 -7.03 -6.02 11.23
C TYR A 36 -7.93 -4.80 11.30
N PHE A 37 -8.88 -4.79 12.24
CA PHE A 37 -9.77 -3.64 12.41
C PHE A 37 -9.00 -2.40 12.88
N GLY A 38 -7.99 -2.58 13.74
CA GLY A 38 -7.10 -1.50 14.16
C GLY A 38 -6.38 -0.84 12.97
N VAL A 39 -5.79 -1.65 12.08
CA VAL A 39 -5.14 -1.15 10.86
C VAL A 39 -6.15 -0.47 9.93
N LYS A 40 -7.35 -1.04 9.77
CA LYS A 40 -8.41 -0.45 8.94
C LYS A 40 -8.83 0.94 9.43
N VAL A 41 -9.05 1.09 10.75
CA VAL A 41 -9.36 2.39 11.34
C VAL A 41 -8.20 3.37 11.19
N PHE A 42 -6.96 2.91 11.39
CA PHE A 42 -5.76 3.72 11.18
C PHE A 42 -5.65 4.21 9.73
N ASN A 43 -5.84 3.33 8.76
CA ASN A 43 -5.81 3.67 7.34
C ASN A 43 -6.95 4.61 6.94
N LEU A 44 -8.14 4.44 7.51
CA LEU A 44 -9.24 5.37 7.29
C LEU A 44 -8.90 6.77 7.83
N ALA A 45 -8.36 6.85 9.05
CA ALA A 45 -8.07 8.10 9.75
C ALA A 45 -6.83 8.83 9.22
N VAL A 46 -5.77 8.10 8.85
CA VAL A 46 -4.48 8.66 8.44
C VAL A 46 -4.23 8.46 6.94
N GLY A 47 -4.47 7.27 6.43
CA GLY A 47 -4.28 6.93 5.01
C GLY A 47 -5.15 7.78 4.10
N THR A 48 -6.45 7.91 4.37
CA THR A 48 -7.37 8.73 3.55
C THR A 48 -6.90 10.17 3.41
N PRO A 49 -6.68 10.95 4.50
CA PRO A 49 -6.25 12.34 4.35
C PRO A 49 -4.88 12.44 3.68
N CYS A 50 -3.94 11.55 3.98
CA CYS A 50 -2.63 11.58 3.33
C CYS A 50 -2.73 11.34 1.83
N ASN A 51 -3.49 10.32 1.38
CA ASN A 51 -3.67 10.06 -0.04
C ASN A 51 -4.41 11.18 -0.76
N VAL A 52 -5.45 11.75 -0.15
CA VAL A 52 -6.17 12.92 -0.71
C VAL A 52 -5.24 14.12 -0.86
N LEU A 53 -4.38 14.39 0.13
CA LEU A 53 -3.37 15.45 0.05
C LEU A 53 -2.37 15.19 -1.09
N VAL A 54 -1.89 13.95 -1.25
CA VAL A 54 -1.01 13.58 -2.38
C VAL A 54 -1.70 13.83 -3.73
N LEU A 55 -2.94 13.40 -3.88
CA LEU A 55 -3.72 13.63 -5.11
C LEU A 55 -3.90 15.13 -5.38
N TRP A 56 -4.26 15.90 -4.36
CA TRP A 56 -4.43 17.34 -4.46
C TRP A 56 -3.14 18.05 -4.87
N GLN A 57 -2.02 17.71 -4.23
CA GLN A 57 -0.70 18.30 -4.53
C GLN A 57 -0.25 18.00 -5.96
N ILE A 58 -0.40 16.76 -6.42
CA ILE A 58 -0.05 16.38 -7.79
C ILE A 58 -0.96 17.09 -8.79
N ALA A 59 -2.27 17.15 -8.53
CA ALA A 59 -3.24 17.79 -9.43
C ALA A 59 -3.10 19.32 -9.52
N THR A 60 -2.65 19.97 -8.45
CA THR A 60 -2.53 21.45 -8.39
C THR A 60 -1.17 21.99 -8.82
N ARG A 61 -0.17 21.13 -9.04
CA ARG A 61 1.15 21.54 -9.54
C ARG A 61 1.11 21.99 -11.00
N LYS A 62 1.40 23.28 -11.24
CA LYS A 62 1.33 23.92 -12.57
C LYS A 62 2.59 23.79 -13.44
N SER A 63 3.74 23.41 -12.91
CA SER A 63 4.96 23.20 -13.71
C SER A 63 5.96 22.34 -12.93
N ASP A 64 6.50 21.31 -13.59
CA ASP A 64 7.39 20.24 -13.07
C ASP A 64 6.70 19.13 -12.26
N ALA A 65 5.87 18.35 -12.96
CA ALA A 65 5.57 16.99 -12.54
C ALA A 65 6.88 16.18 -12.43
N SER A 66 7.18 15.64 -11.25
CA SER A 66 8.22 14.63 -11.11
C SER A 66 7.86 13.48 -12.04
N THR A 67 8.89 12.88 -12.63
CA THR A 67 8.74 11.75 -13.54
C THR A 67 7.86 10.63 -13.00
N SER A 68 7.95 10.34 -11.70
CA SER A 68 7.18 9.26 -11.06
C SER A 68 5.77 9.69 -10.59
N ASP A 69 5.36 10.95 -10.75
CA ASP A 69 4.09 11.46 -10.19
C ASP A 69 2.87 10.75 -10.77
N ILE A 70 2.91 10.29 -12.03
CA ILE A 70 1.81 9.51 -12.63
C ILE A 70 1.59 8.21 -11.86
N PHE A 71 2.66 7.46 -11.54
CA PHE A 71 2.52 6.21 -10.81
C PHE A 71 2.08 6.46 -9.36
N ILE A 72 2.60 7.50 -8.72
CA ILE A 72 2.24 7.89 -7.35
C ILE A 72 0.78 8.33 -7.28
N PHE A 73 0.30 9.08 -8.28
CA PHE A 73 -1.09 9.48 -8.39
C PHE A 73 -2.02 8.26 -8.48
N ASN A 74 -1.72 7.32 -9.39
CA ASN A 74 -2.52 6.10 -9.54
C ASN A 74 -2.53 5.26 -8.25
N LEU A 75 -1.38 5.14 -7.57
CA LEU A 75 -1.29 4.46 -6.28
C LEU A 75 -2.15 5.15 -5.22
N ALA A 76 -2.07 6.48 -5.11
CA ALA A 76 -2.87 7.24 -4.15
C ALA A 76 -4.39 7.16 -4.42
N VAL A 77 -4.81 7.06 -5.68
CA VAL A 77 -6.23 6.81 -6.04
C VAL A 77 -6.68 5.46 -5.48
N MET A 78 -5.90 4.39 -5.69
CA MET A 78 -6.25 3.06 -5.19
C MET A 78 -6.27 2.99 -3.66
N ASP A 79 -5.28 3.59 -3.01
CA ASP A 79 -5.19 3.57 -1.54
C ASP A 79 -6.32 4.39 -0.92
N ALA A 80 -6.65 5.56 -1.48
CA ALA A 80 -7.81 6.34 -1.03
C ALA A 80 -9.12 5.56 -1.21
N PHE A 81 -9.32 4.94 -2.37
CA PHE A 81 -10.48 4.10 -2.64
C PHE A 81 -10.60 2.94 -1.65
N PHE A 82 -9.49 2.23 -1.39
CA PHE A 82 -9.46 1.13 -0.43
C PHE A 82 -9.73 1.59 1.01
N CYS A 83 -9.19 2.73 1.42
CA CYS A 83 -9.46 3.30 2.74
C CYS A 83 -10.95 3.65 2.91
N LEU A 84 -11.55 4.29 1.91
CA LEU A 84 -12.98 4.65 1.90
C LEU A 84 -13.92 3.44 1.85
N MET A 85 -13.43 2.28 1.40
CA MET A 85 -14.21 1.04 1.41
C MET A 85 -14.38 0.46 2.83
N THR A 86 -13.52 0.84 3.77
CA THR A 86 -13.55 0.39 5.18
C THR A 86 -14.91 0.60 5.88
N PRO A 87 -15.51 1.81 5.89
CA PRO A 87 -16.82 2.00 6.52
C PRO A 87 -17.93 1.16 5.86
N ILE A 88 -17.89 0.99 4.53
CA ILE A 88 -18.84 0.16 3.79
C ILE A 88 -18.69 -1.31 4.23
N GLU A 89 -17.46 -1.76 4.45
CA GLU A 89 -17.16 -3.06 5.02
C GLU A 89 -17.78 -3.27 6.40
N MET A 90 -17.57 -2.31 7.31
CA MET A 90 -18.10 -2.39 8.67
C MET A 90 -19.63 -2.43 8.67
N VAL A 91 -20.27 -1.53 7.91
CA VAL A 91 -21.75 -1.47 7.84
C VAL A 91 -22.32 -2.76 7.26
N ASN A 92 -21.73 -3.28 6.18
CA ASN A 92 -22.22 -4.52 5.60
C ASN A 92 -22.10 -5.69 6.57
N ARG A 93 -20.98 -5.77 7.27
CA ARG A 93 -20.70 -6.88 8.19
C ARG A 93 -21.57 -6.85 9.45
N LEU A 94 -21.90 -5.66 9.94
CA LEU A 94 -22.63 -5.48 11.21
C LEU A 94 -24.15 -5.37 11.03
N LEU A 95 -24.64 -4.84 9.90
CA LEU A 95 -26.04 -4.42 9.75
C LEU A 95 -26.76 -5.02 8.54
N LEU A 96 -26.10 -5.11 7.39
CA LEU A 96 -26.80 -5.39 6.12
C LEU A 96 -26.71 -6.86 5.67
N ASP A 97 -25.54 -7.47 5.83
CA ASP A 97 -25.16 -8.79 5.29
C ASP A 97 -25.57 -9.00 3.81
N ASP A 98 -25.42 -7.96 2.96
CA ASP A 98 -25.79 -8.03 1.54
C ASP A 98 -24.66 -8.69 0.72
N GLY A 99 -25.01 -9.77 0.02
CA GLY A 99 -24.11 -10.51 -0.86
C GLY A 99 -23.45 -9.65 -1.95
N ARG A 100 -24.15 -8.65 -2.50
CA ARG A 100 -23.60 -7.75 -3.54
C ARG A 100 -22.48 -6.88 -3.00
N ILE A 101 -22.61 -6.43 -1.76
CA ILE A 101 -21.57 -5.63 -1.11
C ILE A 101 -20.34 -6.50 -0.83
N TRP A 102 -20.53 -7.78 -0.47
CA TRP A 102 -19.42 -8.74 -0.36
C TRP A 102 -18.66 -8.93 -1.69
N TYR A 103 -19.36 -8.98 -2.83
CA TYR A 103 -18.72 -9.03 -4.16
C TYR A 103 -17.90 -7.76 -4.45
N PHE A 104 -18.48 -6.59 -4.17
CA PHE A 104 -17.80 -5.31 -4.39
C PHE A 104 -16.59 -5.13 -3.47
N GLN A 105 -16.67 -5.60 -2.21
CA GLN A 105 -15.52 -5.65 -1.31
C GLN A 105 -14.41 -6.52 -1.87
N ARG A 106 -14.71 -7.76 -2.30
CA ARG A 106 -13.70 -8.66 -2.91
C ARG A 106 -12.98 -8.01 -4.09
N PHE A 107 -13.72 -7.26 -4.91
CA PHE A 107 -13.16 -6.46 -5.99
C PHE A 107 -12.20 -5.39 -5.47
N ALA A 108 -12.60 -4.60 -4.47
CA ALA A 108 -11.74 -3.59 -3.85
C ALA A 108 -10.46 -4.18 -3.22
N TYR A 109 -10.55 -5.33 -2.54
CA TYR A 109 -9.36 -6.06 -2.07
C TYR A 109 -8.48 -6.54 -3.22
N GLY A 110 -9.08 -7.01 -4.32
CA GLY A 110 -8.32 -7.44 -5.48
C GLY A 110 -7.55 -6.29 -6.14
N ILE A 111 -8.11 -5.08 -6.15
CA ILE A 111 -7.37 -3.88 -6.58
C ILE A 111 -6.15 -3.67 -5.69
N LYS A 112 -6.33 -3.72 -4.37
CA LYS A 112 -5.26 -3.47 -3.40
C LYS A 112 -4.15 -4.53 -3.42
N ASP A 113 -4.51 -5.80 -3.62
CA ASP A 113 -3.56 -6.92 -3.69
C ASP A 113 -2.48 -6.71 -4.77
N VAL A 114 -2.87 -6.09 -5.88
CA VAL A 114 -2.01 -5.90 -7.06
C VAL A 114 -1.46 -4.47 -7.16
N ALA A 115 -1.86 -3.58 -6.25
CA ALA A 115 -1.30 -2.24 -6.11
C ALA A 115 0.25 -2.19 -6.03
N PRO A 116 0.96 -3.19 -5.45
CA PRO A 116 2.42 -3.22 -5.46
C PRO A 116 3.07 -3.14 -6.85
N LEU A 117 2.34 -3.43 -7.94
CA LEU A 117 2.86 -3.20 -9.29
C LEU A 117 3.16 -1.71 -9.57
N PHE A 118 2.37 -0.78 -9.03
CA PHE A 118 2.68 0.64 -9.15
C PHE A 118 3.92 1.03 -8.33
N LEU A 119 4.14 0.39 -7.17
CA LEU A 119 5.38 0.56 -6.40
C LEU A 119 6.60 0.03 -7.14
N VAL A 120 6.45 -1.08 -7.85
CA VAL A 120 7.49 -1.60 -8.77
C VAL A 120 7.80 -0.56 -9.84
N CYS A 121 6.78 0.02 -10.49
CA CYS A 121 6.98 1.08 -11.48
C CYS A 121 7.70 2.30 -10.90
N ILE A 122 7.35 2.72 -9.68
CA ILE A 122 8.02 3.83 -8.97
C ILE A 122 9.49 3.47 -8.71
N CYS A 123 9.77 2.27 -8.18
CA CYS A 123 11.13 1.82 -7.88
C CYS A 123 11.99 1.69 -9.14
N LEU A 124 11.43 1.19 -10.23
CA LEU A 124 12.09 1.10 -11.53
C LEU A 124 12.37 2.48 -12.12
N ASP A 125 11.42 3.41 -12.08
CA ASP A 125 11.64 4.79 -12.56
C ASP A 125 12.79 5.46 -11.78
N ARG A 126 12.83 5.27 -10.45
CA ARG A 126 13.93 5.77 -9.60
C ARG A 126 15.26 5.09 -9.93
N TYR A 127 15.25 3.77 -10.14
CA TYR A 127 16.43 3.00 -10.51
C TYR A 127 17.01 3.48 -11.83
N VAL A 128 16.20 3.58 -12.89
CA VAL A 128 16.65 4.06 -14.21
C VAL A 128 17.19 5.49 -14.11
N ALA A 129 16.53 6.37 -13.35
CA ALA A 129 16.99 7.75 -13.13
C ALA A 129 18.38 7.84 -12.49
N VAL A 130 18.70 6.96 -11.53
CA VAL A 130 19.94 7.01 -10.76
C VAL A 130 21.06 6.21 -11.41
N VAL A 131 20.75 5.03 -11.93
CA VAL A 131 21.74 4.07 -12.46
C VAL A 131 22.00 4.32 -13.95
N HIS A 132 21.00 4.75 -14.71
CA HIS A 132 21.08 4.95 -16.16
C HIS A 132 20.57 6.34 -16.60
N PRO A 133 21.23 7.44 -16.16
CA PRO A 133 20.73 8.80 -16.38
C PRO A 133 20.57 9.19 -17.85
N ILE A 134 21.42 8.67 -18.75
CA ILE A 134 21.34 8.92 -20.21
C ILE A 134 20.08 8.29 -20.81
N LEU A 135 19.78 7.05 -20.41
CA LEU A 135 18.56 6.36 -20.83
C LEU A 135 17.32 7.07 -20.26
N PHE A 136 17.39 7.51 -19.00
CA PHE A 136 16.32 8.23 -18.35
C PHE A 136 15.97 9.55 -19.04
N THR A 137 16.96 10.29 -19.55
CA THR A 137 16.71 11.51 -20.34
C THR A 137 15.96 11.22 -21.64
N GLY A 138 16.15 10.04 -22.25
CA GLY A 138 15.41 9.60 -23.44
C GLY A 138 14.00 9.08 -23.15
N ILE A 139 13.79 8.40 -22.01
CA ILE A 139 12.49 7.81 -21.60
C ILE A 139 11.63 8.80 -20.79
N ARG A 140 12.01 10.09 -20.73
CA ARG A 140 11.30 11.10 -19.93
C ARG A 140 9.86 11.38 -20.40
N ASP A 141 9.45 10.87 -21.56
CA ASP A 141 8.11 11.08 -22.11
C ASP A 141 7.01 10.49 -21.20
N ASN A 142 6.08 11.36 -20.80
CA ASN A 142 4.91 10.99 -20.00
C ASN A 142 4.01 9.98 -20.73
N LYS A 143 4.02 9.94 -22.07
CA LYS A 143 3.23 8.97 -22.85
C LYS A 143 3.60 7.53 -22.52
N ILE A 144 4.88 7.22 -22.33
CA ILE A 144 5.34 5.88 -21.97
C ILE A 144 4.80 5.49 -20.58
N ARG A 145 4.86 6.41 -19.62
CA ARG A 145 4.36 6.17 -18.25
C ARG A 145 2.84 6.01 -18.21
N ILE A 146 2.11 6.77 -19.03
CA ILE A 146 0.66 6.60 -19.18
C ILE A 146 0.36 5.21 -19.76
N GLY A 147 1.09 4.79 -20.80
CA GLY A 147 0.96 3.46 -21.40
C GLY A 147 1.23 2.34 -20.39
N ILE A 148 2.33 2.42 -19.62
CA ILE A 148 2.64 1.47 -18.55
C ILE A 148 1.53 1.47 -17.49
N SER A 149 1.05 2.64 -17.08
CA SER A 149 -0.03 2.76 -16.09
C SER A 149 -1.32 2.11 -16.58
N ALA A 150 -1.66 2.27 -17.86
CA ALA A 150 -2.84 1.63 -18.46
C ALA A 150 -2.72 0.09 -18.47
N VAL A 151 -1.53 -0.44 -18.78
CA VAL A 151 -1.27 -1.89 -18.71
C VAL A 151 -1.39 -2.39 -17.27
N VAL A 152 -0.79 -1.69 -16.31
CA VAL A 152 -0.86 -2.06 -14.89
C VAL A 152 -2.31 -2.02 -14.39
N TRP A 153 -3.09 -1.00 -14.74
CA TRP A 153 -4.52 -0.95 -14.44
C TRP A 153 -5.28 -2.13 -15.05
N GLY A 154 -4.98 -2.49 -16.31
CA GLY A 154 -5.59 -3.66 -16.96
C GLY A 154 -5.33 -4.95 -16.17
N LEU A 155 -4.10 -5.17 -15.71
CA LEU A 155 -3.74 -6.33 -14.87
C LEU A 155 -4.46 -6.31 -13.51
N ILE A 156 -4.50 -5.14 -12.86
CA ILE A 156 -5.18 -4.94 -11.57
C ILE A 156 -6.68 -5.23 -11.70
N LEU A 157 -7.33 -4.67 -12.71
CA LEU A 157 -8.77 -4.85 -12.93
C LEU A 157 -9.10 -6.30 -13.30
N ALA A 158 -8.30 -6.94 -14.16
CA ALA A 158 -8.47 -8.35 -14.50
C ALA A 158 -8.35 -9.26 -13.27
N TYR A 159 -7.34 -9.02 -12.43
CA TYR A 159 -7.16 -9.74 -11.17
C TYR A 159 -8.32 -9.50 -10.20
N ALA A 160 -8.72 -8.23 -10.01
CA ALA A 160 -9.79 -7.85 -9.10
C ALA A 160 -11.15 -8.44 -9.51
N LEU A 161 -11.46 -8.44 -10.81
CA LEU A 161 -12.65 -9.07 -11.35
C LEU A 161 -12.63 -10.58 -11.11
N THR A 162 -11.50 -11.24 -11.43
CA THR A 162 -11.34 -12.69 -11.21
C THR A 162 -11.51 -13.06 -9.75
N LYS A 163 -10.91 -12.29 -8.83
CA LYS A 163 -11.06 -12.49 -7.38
C LYS A 163 -12.51 -12.30 -6.91
N SER A 164 -13.21 -11.33 -7.49
CA SER A 164 -14.62 -11.06 -7.15
C SER A 164 -15.55 -12.20 -7.61
N THR A 165 -15.37 -12.69 -8.85
CA THR A 165 -16.29 -13.66 -9.48
C THR A 165 -15.95 -15.12 -9.19
N LEU A 166 -14.68 -15.53 -9.34
CA LEU A 166 -14.22 -16.91 -9.09
C LEU A 166 -13.85 -17.16 -7.62
N GLY A 167 -13.78 -16.10 -6.81
CA GLY A 167 -13.47 -16.17 -5.39
C GLY A 167 -11.98 -16.14 -5.07
N VAL A 168 -11.66 -16.10 -3.77
CA VAL A 168 -10.30 -15.83 -3.29
C VAL A 168 -9.32 -16.98 -3.57
N MET A 169 -9.80 -18.23 -3.59
CA MET A 169 -8.91 -19.39 -3.72
C MET A 169 -8.30 -19.53 -5.11
N SER A 170 -9.01 -19.12 -6.17
CA SER A 170 -8.53 -19.23 -7.55
C SER A 170 -7.36 -18.29 -7.85
N VAL A 171 -7.22 -17.21 -7.10
CA VAL A 171 -6.21 -16.17 -7.34
C VAL A 171 -5.03 -16.19 -6.38
N ASN A 172 -4.99 -17.14 -5.43
CA ASN A 172 -3.95 -17.21 -4.40
C ASN A 172 -2.55 -17.49 -4.97
N GLU A 173 -2.44 -18.39 -5.95
CA GLU A 173 -1.16 -18.69 -6.60
C GLU A 173 -0.66 -17.51 -7.42
N VAL A 174 -1.57 -16.88 -8.18
CA VAL A 174 -1.29 -15.66 -8.95
C VAL A 174 -0.84 -14.54 -8.02
N PHE A 175 -1.53 -14.34 -6.90
CA PHE A 175 -1.14 -13.37 -5.87
C PHE A 175 0.27 -13.63 -5.36
N SER A 176 0.57 -14.88 -5.00
CA SER A 176 1.88 -15.29 -4.46
C SER A 176 2.99 -15.04 -5.48
N GLY A 177 2.75 -15.31 -6.77
CA GLY A 177 3.68 -15.00 -7.84
C GLY A 177 3.89 -13.50 -8.05
N VAL A 178 2.80 -12.73 -8.08
CA VAL A 178 2.84 -11.27 -8.27
C VAL A 178 3.56 -10.59 -7.10
N ILE A 179 3.27 -10.98 -5.86
CA ILE A 179 3.87 -10.37 -4.68
C ILE A 179 5.35 -10.71 -4.55
N LEU A 180 5.75 -11.95 -4.89
CA LEU A 180 7.15 -12.36 -4.93
C LEU A 180 7.92 -11.57 -6.00
N PHE A 181 7.35 -11.48 -7.21
CA PHE A 181 7.93 -10.68 -8.29
C PHE A 181 8.09 -9.22 -7.88
N ALA A 182 7.03 -8.61 -7.34
CA ALA A 182 7.05 -7.21 -6.92
C ALA A 182 8.10 -6.98 -5.83
N PHE A 183 8.13 -7.84 -4.81
CA PHE A 183 9.11 -7.76 -3.72
C PHE A 183 10.55 -7.85 -4.24
N ALA A 184 10.84 -8.84 -5.08
CA ALA A 184 12.18 -9.05 -5.63
C ALA A 184 12.65 -7.82 -6.43
N VAL A 185 11.81 -7.29 -7.31
CA VAL A 185 12.14 -6.11 -8.12
C VAL A 185 12.30 -4.87 -7.25
N MET A 186 11.39 -4.64 -6.29
CA MET A 186 11.46 -3.51 -5.38
C MET A 186 12.77 -3.53 -4.56
N VAL A 187 13.13 -4.67 -3.97
CA VAL A 187 14.37 -4.81 -3.20
C VAL A 187 15.60 -4.61 -4.09
N PHE A 188 15.63 -5.24 -5.27
CA PHE A 188 16.73 -5.09 -6.22
C PHE A 188 16.94 -3.62 -6.65
N CYS A 189 15.87 -2.91 -6.99
CA CYS A 189 15.91 -1.52 -7.39
C CYS A 189 16.45 -0.63 -6.27
N ASN A 190 15.90 -0.78 -5.05
CA ASN A 190 16.30 0.04 -3.91
C ASN A 190 17.75 -0.23 -3.48
N ILE A 191 18.19 -1.49 -3.46
CA ILE A 191 19.59 -1.85 -3.16
C ILE A 191 20.54 -1.26 -4.22
N SER A 192 20.16 -1.33 -5.49
CA SER A 192 20.96 -0.77 -6.59
C SER A 192 21.09 0.75 -6.50
N VAL A 193 20.01 1.46 -6.18
CA VAL A 193 20.02 2.91 -5.92
C VAL A 193 20.94 3.24 -4.73
N ILE A 194 20.81 2.50 -3.62
CA ILE A 194 21.68 2.64 -2.44
C ILE A 194 23.15 2.43 -2.82
N TRP A 195 23.44 1.39 -3.59
CA TRP A 195 24.80 1.04 -4.01
C TRP A 195 25.42 2.15 -4.87
N VAL A 196 24.72 2.65 -5.89
CA VAL A 196 25.20 3.76 -6.74
C VAL A 196 25.39 5.03 -5.91
N LEU A 197 24.45 5.34 -5.01
CA LEU A 197 24.58 6.51 -4.12
C LEU A 197 25.83 6.40 -3.23
N ARG A 198 26.11 5.23 -2.65
CA ARG A 198 27.32 4.98 -1.85
C ARG A 198 28.59 5.07 -2.68
N ARG A 199 28.61 4.44 -3.87
CA ARG A 199 29.76 4.48 -4.77
C ARG A 199 30.11 5.91 -5.20
N SER A 200 29.10 6.76 -5.40
CA SER A 200 29.28 8.17 -5.75
C SER A 200 29.88 9.06 -4.64
N VAL A 201 30.15 8.47 -3.47
CA VAL A 201 30.64 9.11 -2.24
C VAL A 201 31.93 8.43 -1.74
N ALA A 202 32.19 7.19 -2.14
CA ALA A 202 33.45 6.50 -1.86
C ALA A 202 34.63 7.33 -2.38
N GLY A 203 35.49 7.80 -1.45
CA GLY A 203 36.63 8.67 -1.76
C GLY A 203 36.45 10.17 -1.43
N LYS A 204 35.32 10.59 -0.85
CA LYS A 204 35.13 11.94 -0.27
C LYS A 204 34.87 11.83 1.22
N GLU A 205 35.57 12.60 2.05
CA GLU A 205 35.46 12.55 3.52
C GLU A 205 34.05 12.88 4.03
N GLU A 206 33.28 13.69 3.28
CA GLU A 206 31.92 14.04 3.65
C GLU A 206 30.89 13.82 2.53
N MET A 207 29.79 13.14 2.89
CA MET A 207 28.63 13.01 2.00
C MET A 207 27.86 14.33 1.97
N HIS A 208 27.87 15.01 0.82
CA HIS A 208 27.10 16.23 0.58
C HIS A 208 25.66 16.09 1.12
N PRO A 209 25.11 17.09 1.83
CA PRO A 209 23.87 16.95 2.60
C PRO A 209 22.67 16.48 1.77
N VAL A 210 22.64 16.80 0.48
CA VAL A 210 21.58 16.33 -0.44
C VAL A 210 21.66 14.83 -0.69
N LYS A 211 22.86 14.27 -0.93
CA LYS A 211 23.07 12.83 -1.15
C LYS A 211 22.80 12.04 0.12
N ARG A 212 23.22 12.55 1.29
CA ARG A 212 22.94 11.92 2.60
C ARG A 212 21.45 11.79 2.87
N LYS A 213 20.68 12.84 2.53
CA LYS A 213 19.23 12.84 2.65
C LYS A 213 18.58 11.84 1.69
N ALA A 214 18.99 11.82 0.42
CA ALA A 214 18.48 10.86 -0.56
C ALA A 214 18.76 9.41 -0.14
N PHE A 215 19.98 9.13 0.34
CA PHE A 215 20.36 7.82 0.88
C PHE A 215 19.46 7.40 2.04
N LYS A 216 19.29 8.26 3.06
CA LYS A 216 18.40 7.98 4.20
C LYS A 216 16.96 7.72 3.76
N MET A 217 16.46 8.49 2.81
CA MET A 217 15.10 8.31 2.28
C MET A 217 14.93 6.95 1.61
N VAL A 218 15.85 6.54 0.72
CA VAL A 218 15.77 5.24 0.03
C VAL A 218 15.95 4.08 1.02
N LEU A 219 16.78 4.25 2.06
CA LEU A 219 16.89 3.26 3.12
C LEU A 219 15.57 3.08 3.89
N ILE A 220 14.88 4.18 4.23
CA ILE A 220 13.57 4.13 4.88
C ILE A 220 12.55 3.41 3.97
N ILE A 221 12.53 3.72 2.66
CA ILE A 221 11.68 3.02 1.68
C ILE A 221 11.95 1.52 1.71
N LEU A 222 13.22 1.11 1.65
CA LEU A 222 13.58 -0.30 1.67
C LEU A 222 13.11 -1.00 2.96
N VAL A 223 13.25 -0.35 4.12
CA VAL A 223 12.77 -0.90 5.40
C VAL A 223 11.24 -1.07 5.38
N ILE A 224 10.50 -0.07 4.88
CA ILE A 224 9.03 -0.15 4.76
C ILE A 224 8.63 -1.31 3.83
N ILE A 225 9.29 -1.45 2.69
CA ILE A 225 9.02 -2.52 1.73
C ILE A 225 9.27 -3.89 2.36
N VAL A 226 10.40 -4.06 3.05
CA VAL A 226 10.72 -5.34 3.72
C VAL A 226 9.71 -5.63 4.82
N ALA A 227 9.37 -4.65 5.66
CA ALA A 227 8.40 -4.84 6.74
C ALA A 227 7.01 -5.22 6.24
N ASN A 228 6.54 -4.59 5.15
CA ASN A 228 5.18 -4.78 4.65
C ASN A 228 5.01 -5.99 3.72
N TYR A 229 6.04 -6.31 2.92
CA TYR A 229 5.93 -7.30 1.84
C TYR A 229 6.71 -8.59 2.09
N LEU A 230 7.65 -8.64 3.04
CA LEU A 230 8.28 -9.91 3.42
C LEU A 230 7.29 -10.90 4.04
N PRO A 231 6.36 -10.50 4.95
CA PRO A 231 5.39 -11.42 5.53
C PRO A 231 4.52 -12.17 4.51
N PRO A 232 3.88 -11.51 3.50
CA PRO A 232 3.11 -12.24 2.49
C PRO A 232 3.97 -13.17 1.64
N VAL A 233 5.19 -12.75 1.27
CA VAL A 233 6.12 -13.59 0.50
C VAL A 233 6.56 -14.83 1.28
N ALA A 234 6.79 -14.68 2.59
CA ALA A 234 7.28 -15.76 3.43
C ALA A 234 6.19 -16.74 3.88
N LEU A 235 4.93 -16.30 4.00
CA LEU A 235 3.86 -17.09 4.64
C LEU A 235 2.80 -17.60 3.67
N MET A 236 2.50 -16.87 2.59
CA MET A 236 1.43 -17.27 1.65
C MET A 236 1.73 -18.56 0.86
N PRO A 237 2.97 -18.82 0.38
CA PRO A 237 3.28 -20.05 -0.37
C PRO A 237 3.11 -21.34 0.44
N PHE A 238 3.19 -21.26 1.77
CA PHE A 238 3.14 -22.43 2.65
C PHE A 238 1.72 -22.71 3.18
N VAL A 239 0.68 -22.25 2.49
CA VAL A 239 -0.73 -22.43 2.89
C VAL A 239 -1.10 -23.88 3.21
N SER A 240 -0.52 -24.85 2.50
CA SER A 240 -0.78 -26.29 2.67
C SER A 240 -0.29 -26.85 4.01
N TYR A 241 0.65 -26.18 4.68
CA TYR A 241 1.20 -26.61 5.97
C TYR A 241 0.36 -26.12 7.15
N TYR A 242 -0.52 -25.15 6.94
CA TYR A 242 -1.31 -24.55 8.01
C TYR A 242 -2.70 -25.16 8.11
N THR A 243 -3.22 -25.26 9.34
CA THR A 243 -4.62 -25.59 9.55
C THR A 243 -5.52 -24.47 9.03
N PHE A 244 -6.77 -24.80 8.69
CA PHE A 244 -7.74 -23.81 8.21
C PHE A 244 -7.86 -22.59 9.14
N VAL A 245 -7.97 -22.82 10.45
CA VAL A 245 -8.11 -21.76 11.45
C VAL A 245 -6.84 -20.91 11.55
N ALA A 246 -5.66 -21.55 11.61
CA ALA A 246 -4.40 -20.82 11.68
C ALA A 246 -4.19 -19.93 10.44
N PHE A 247 -4.44 -20.48 9.25
CA PHE A 247 -4.27 -19.73 8.02
C PHE A 247 -5.31 -18.61 7.85
N ARG A 248 -6.61 -18.92 7.97
CA ARG A 248 -7.69 -17.98 7.63
C ARG A 248 -7.97 -16.96 8.73
N CYS A 249 -7.91 -17.38 10.00
CA CYS A 249 -8.33 -16.53 11.12
C CYS A 249 -7.17 -15.74 11.73
N GLN A 250 -5.91 -16.12 11.45
CA GLN A 250 -4.74 -15.49 12.06
C GLN A 250 -3.72 -15.04 11.01
N ILE A 251 -3.12 -15.96 10.26
CA ILE A 251 -1.99 -15.65 9.37
C ILE A 251 -2.43 -14.73 8.23
N SER A 252 -3.41 -15.14 7.42
CA SER A 252 -3.86 -14.39 6.24
C SER A 252 -4.32 -12.98 6.63
N ILE A 253 -5.16 -12.88 7.65
CA ILE A 253 -5.67 -11.58 8.14
C ILE A 253 -4.53 -10.69 8.63
N SER A 254 -3.60 -11.21 9.43
CA SER A 254 -2.48 -10.41 9.95
C SER A 254 -1.53 -9.97 8.84
N VAL A 255 -1.23 -10.86 7.90
CA VAL A 255 -0.34 -10.59 6.77
C VAL A 255 -0.93 -9.52 5.83
N PHE A 256 -2.21 -9.65 5.46
CA PHE A 256 -2.88 -8.62 4.67
C PHE A 256 -2.96 -7.29 5.41
N SER A 257 -3.20 -7.32 6.74
CA SER A 257 -3.19 -6.09 7.55
C SER A 257 -1.82 -5.41 7.56
N ILE A 258 -0.73 -6.17 7.69
CA ILE A 258 0.63 -5.62 7.60
C ILE A 258 0.86 -5.00 6.21
N MET A 259 0.49 -5.73 5.15
CA MET A 259 0.61 -5.22 3.79
C MET A 259 -0.20 -3.93 3.60
N ASP A 260 -1.38 -3.81 4.22
CA ASP A 260 -2.26 -2.65 4.13
C ASP A 260 -1.73 -1.42 4.88
N LEU A 261 -0.74 -1.54 5.77
CA LEU A 261 -0.09 -0.37 6.39
C LEU A 261 0.62 0.51 5.33
N SER A 262 0.98 -0.08 4.18
CA SER A 262 1.53 0.66 3.02
C SER A 262 0.66 1.86 2.62
N CYS A 263 -0.68 1.74 2.70
CA CYS A 263 -1.64 2.80 2.35
C CYS A 263 -1.38 4.13 3.07
N SER A 264 -0.81 4.06 4.28
CA SER A 264 -0.55 5.24 5.10
C SER A 264 0.94 5.62 5.09
N MET A 265 1.83 4.62 5.11
CA MET A 265 3.27 4.84 5.23
C MET A 265 3.88 5.51 3.99
N GLU A 266 3.43 5.12 2.80
CA GLU A 266 4.01 5.60 1.53
C GLU A 266 3.61 7.04 1.20
N PRO A 267 2.34 7.45 1.33
CA PRO A 267 1.94 8.85 1.15
C PRO A 267 2.57 9.78 2.18
N LEU A 268 2.68 9.36 3.46
CA LEU A 268 3.38 10.13 4.49
C LEU A 268 4.85 10.39 4.12
N LEU A 269 5.52 9.37 3.58
CA LEU A 269 6.90 9.51 3.13
C LEU A 269 7.02 10.45 1.91
N TYR A 270 6.02 10.44 1.02
CA TYR A 270 5.96 11.37 -0.11
C TYR A 270 5.75 12.82 0.33
N ILE A 271 4.78 13.07 1.23
CA ILE A 271 4.51 14.41 1.77
C ILE A 271 5.75 14.97 2.50
N THR A 272 6.35 14.17 3.38
CA THR A 272 7.56 14.60 4.12
C THR A 272 8.77 14.88 3.21
N LYS A 273 8.81 14.28 2.01
CA LYS A 273 9.79 14.61 0.97
C LYS A 273 9.47 15.95 0.31
N MET A 274 8.20 16.23 0.03
CA MET A 274 7.73 17.45 -0.65
C MET A 274 7.80 18.70 0.21
N ASP A 275 7.36 18.66 1.47
CA ASP A 275 7.44 19.80 2.40
C ASP A 275 8.88 20.30 2.56
N ARG A 276 9.85 19.38 2.42
CA ARG A 276 11.29 19.68 2.45
C ARG A 276 11.83 20.27 1.15
N VAL A 277 11.11 20.13 0.04
CA VAL A 277 11.43 20.79 -1.23
C VAL A 277 10.87 22.21 -1.21
N GLU A 278 9.64 22.40 -0.74
CA GLU A 278 9.01 23.73 -0.62
C GLU A 278 9.65 24.59 0.47
N GLY A 279 9.99 24.00 1.62
CA GLY A 279 10.77 24.67 2.68
C GLY A 279 12.18 25.09 2.28
N ARG A 280 12.69 24.67 1.11
CA ARG A 280 13.96 25.14 0.54
C ARG A 280 13.79 26.28 -0.48
N CYS A 281 12.57 26.51 -0.96
CA CYS A 281 12.20 27.62 -1.85
C CYS A 281 11.56 28.79 -1.10
N CYS A 282 11.07 28.58 0.13
CA CYS A 282 10.51 29.63 1.00
C CYS A 282 11.52 30.69 1.50
N GLY A 283 12.74 30.74 0.96
CA GLY A 283 13.66 31.86 1.18
C GLY A 283 13.46 33.05 0.22
N ARG A 284 12.55 32.98 -0.77
CA ARG A 284 12.39 34.05 -1.77
C ARG A 284 10.97 34.48 -2.13
N CYS A 285 9.92 33.88 -1.59
CA CYS A 285 8.54 34.21 -2.00
C CYS A 285 7.77 35.14 -1.05
N PHE A 286 8.39 35.65 0.02
CA PHE A 286 7.72 36.57 0.96
C PHE A 286 8.24 38.03 0.93
N SER A 287 9.09 38.41 -0.03
CA SER A 287 9.45 39.81 -0.27
C SER A 287 9.30 40.19 -1.74
N ARG A 288 8.07 40.23 -2.22
CA ARG A 288 7.72 41.10 -3.36
C ARG A 288 6.23 41.39 -3.36
N LYS A 289 5.84 42.31 -2.48
CA LYS A 289 4.67 43.19 -2.65
C LYS A 289 4.68 44.23 -1.53
N GLN A 290 5.45 45.31 -1.73
CA GLN A 290 5.04 46.64 -1.28
C GLN A 290 5.78 47.68 -2.14
N ASP A 291 4.99 48.29 -3.03
CA ASP A 291 5.07 49.65 -3.58
C ASP A 291 6.36 50.13 -4.29
N ASP A 292 6.38 49.96 -5.60
CA ASP A 292 6.80 51.02 -6.52
C ASP A 292 5.52 51.59 -7.16
N ASP A 293 5.05 52.75 -6.67
CA ASP A 293 4.14 53.61 -7.42
C ASP A 293 4.76 55.03 -7.53
N VAL A 294 5.38 55.22 -8.69
CA VAL A 294 5.38 56.40 -9.57
C VAL A 294 5.61 57.80 -8.96
N LYS A 295 6.77 58.36 -9.33
CA LYS A 295 7.01 59.80 -9.46
C LYS A 295 6.11 60.40 -10.55
N VAL A 296 5.30 61.42 -10.21
CA VAL A 296 5.22 62.74 -10.88
C VAL A 296 4.93 63.77 -9.80
#